data_AF-A0A1F8T7Q7-F1
#
_entry.id   AF-A0A1F8T7Q7-F1
#
_cell.length_a   1.000
_cell.length_b   1.000
_cell.length_c   1.000
_cell.angle_alpha   90.00
_cell.angle_beta   90.00
_cell.angle_gamma   90.00
#
_symmetry.space_group_name_H-M   'P 1'
#
loop_
_entity.id
_entity.type
_entity.pdbx_description
1 polymer ?
#
loop_
_entity_poly.entity_id
_entity_poly.type
_entity_poly.pdbx_seq_one_letter_code
_entity_poly.pdbx_strand_id
1 'polypeptide(L)' 'MKIRRTIVWVISAIFGIIAAAGVIVVFRSNFTEFTVGLFPGDLPLVLLLSFASLAFIWLDFILRTEYLRS' A
#
# COMPACT_ATOMS: atom_id res chain seq x y z
N MET A 1 -14.27 -0.59 19.61
CA MET A 1 -13.02 0.09 19.17
C MET A 1 -12.10 -0.79 18.31
N LYS A 2 -11.83 -2.06 18.62
CA LYS A 2 -10.88 -2.91 17.85
C LYS A 2 -11.26 -3.17 16.37
N ILE A 3 -12.55 -3.32 16.07
CA ILE A 3 -13.01 -3.76 14.72
C ILE A 3 -12.79 -2.70 13.63
N ARG A 4 -13.03 -1.42 13.93
CA ARG A 4 -12.79 -0.33 12.96
C ARG A 4 -11.33 -0.23 12.55
N ARG A 5 -10.42 -0.38 13.52
CA ARG A 5 -8.98 -0.41 13.26
C ARG A 5 -8.62 -1.59 12.36
N THR A 6 -9.06 -2.80 12.67
CA THR A 6 -8.79 -3.96 11.82
C THR A 6 -9.30 -3.76 10.39
N ILE A 7 -10.47 -3.14 10.22
CA ILE A 7 -11.03 -2.82 8.89
C ILE A 7 -10.11 -1.88 8.11
N VAL A 8 -9.63 -0.79 8.73
CA VAL A 8 -8.68 0.14 8.09
C VAL A 8 -7.45 -0.63 7.59
N TRP A 9 -6.84 -1.44 8.47
CA TRP A 9 -5.61 -2.17 8.15
C TRP A 9 -5.80 -3.13 6.97
N VAL A 10 -6.91 -3.89 6.99
CA VAL A 10 -7.22 -4.86 5.93
C VAL A 10 -7.50 -4.16 4.60
N ILE A 11 -8.31 -3.11 4.59
CA ILE A 11 -8.65 -2.39 3.36
C ILE A 11 -7.40 -1.72 2.77
N SER A 12 -6.55 -1.12 3.60
CA SER A 12 -5.31 -0.49 3.15
C SER A 12 -4.33 -1.51 2.56
N ALA A 13 -4.21 -2.69 3.17
CA ALA A 13 -3.39 -3.76 2.63
C ALA A 13 -3.92 -4.24 1.27
N ILE A 14 -5.23 -4.46 1.15
CA ILE A 14 -5.87 -4.87 -0.12
C ILE A 14 -5.65 -3.81 -1.20
N PHE A 15 -5.85 -2.53 -0.88
CA PHE A 15 -5.62 -1.44 -1.81
C PHE A 15 -4.16 -1.41 -2.28
N GLY A 16 -3.21 -1.56 -1.36
CA GLY A 16 -1.79 -1.65 -1.70
C GLY A 16 -1.49 -2.79 -2.67
N ILE A 17 -2.04 -3.98 -2.44
CA ILE A 17 -1.86 -5.16 -3.31
C ILE A 17 -2.38 -4.88 -4.72
N ILE A 18 -3.60 -4.35 -4.82
CA ILE A 18 -4.24 -4.07 -6.12
C ILE A 18 -3.47 -2.99 -6.88
N ALA A 19 -3.08 -1.91 -6.20
CA ALA A 19 -2.36 -0.80 -6.82
C ALA A 19 -0.95 -1.24 -7.28
N ALA A 20 -0.21 -1.97 -6.44
CA ALA A 20 1.10 -2.49 -6.82
C ALA A 20 1.00 -3.47 -7.98
N ALA A 21 0.03 -4.41 -7.96
CA ALA A 21 -0.20 -5.31 -9.08
C ALA A 21 -0.57 -4.55 -10.37
N GLY A 22 -1.43 -3.52 -10.27
CA GLY A 22 -1.80 -2.66 -11.39
C GLY A 22 -0.60 -1.95 -12.00
N VAL A 23 0.27 -1.35 -11.17
CA VAL A 23 1.52 -0.74 -11.64
C VAL A 23 2.42 -1.78 -12.28
N ILE A 24 2.58 -2.97 -11.68
CA ILE A 24 3.41 -4.03 -12.26
C ILE A 24 2.88 -4.47 -13.64
N VAL A 25 1.57 -4.60 -13.79
CA VAL A 25 0.94 -5.00 -15.06
C VAL A 25 1.06 -3.91 -16.11
N VAL A 26 0.81 -2.64 -15.75
CA VAL A 26 0.88 -1.50 -16.69
C VAL A 26 2.31 -1.27 -17.16
N PHE A 27 3.28 -1.34 -16.25
CA PHE A 27 4.68 -1.05 -16.54
C PHE A 27 5.50 -2.30 -16.88
N ARG A 28 4.85 -3.46 -17.12
CA ARG A 28 5.47 -4.78 -17.34
C ARG A 28 6.59 -4.75 -18.39
N SER A 29 6.47 -3.90 -19.41
CA SER A 29 7.45 -3.71 -20.49
C SER A 29 8.74 -2.97 -20.08
N ASN A 30 8.73 -2.20 -18.98
CA ASN A 30 9.87 -1.40 -18.51
C ASN A 30 10.55 -1.98 -17.25
N PHE A 31 10.09 -3.14 -16.75
CA PHE A 31 10.64 -3.71 -15.52
C PHE A 31 12.13 -4.05 -15.62
N THR A 32 12.60 -4.45 -16.80
CA THR A 32 14.01 -4.73 -17.08
C THR A 32 14.89 -3.49 -16.90
N GLU A 33 14.40 -2.29 -17.18
CA GLU A 33 15.14 -1.04 -16.92
C GLU A 33 14.98 -0.57 -15.47
N PHE A 34 13.79 -0.75 -14.90
CA PHE A 34 13.48 -0.32 -13.52
C PHE A 34 14.21 -1.14 -12.45
N THR A 35 14.43 -2.44 -12.68
CA THR A 35 15.12 -3.35 -11.75
C THR A 35 16.64 -3.19 -11.74
N VAL A 36 17.21 -2.63 -12.81
CA VAL A 36 18.68 -2.49 -12.97
C VAL A 36 19.17 -1.12 -12.47
N GLY A 37 18.34 -0.08 -12.53
CA GLY A 37 18.78 1.30 -12.28
C GLY A 37 18.60 1.87 -10.87
N LEU A 38 17.58 1.47 -10.11
CA LEU A 38 17.25 2.15 -8.83
C LEU A 38 17.01 1.22 -7.62
N PHE A 39 16.42 0.03 -7.79
CA PHE A 39 16.12 -0.88 -6.66
C PHE A 39 16.12 -2.34 -7.12
N PRO A 40 17.24 -3.08 -6.97
CA PRO A 40 17.30 -4.49 -7.33
C PRO A 40 16.43 -5.30 -6.35
N GLY A 41 15.40 -5.97 -6.86
CA GLY A 41 14.58 -6.94 -6.10
C GLY A 41 13.41 -6.36 -5.30
N ASP A 42 13.59 -5.22 -4.63
CA ASP A 42 12.62 -4.74 -3.61
C ASP A 42 11.55 -3.76 -4.13
N LEU A 43 11.66 -3.29 -5.38
CA LEU A 43 10.73 -2.32 -5.98
C LEU A 43 9.23 -2.70 -5.81
N PRO A 44 8.80 -3.97 -5.99
CA PRO A 44 7.40 -4.35 -5.82
C PRO A 44 6.91 -4.20 -4.37
N LEU A 45 7.77 -4.51 -3.40
CA LEU A 45 7.46 -4.40 -1.97
C LEU A 45 7.35 -2.92 -1.57
N VAL A 46 8.25 -2.08 -2.07
CA VAL A 46 8.20 -0.62 -1.83
C VAL A 46 6.93 0.00 -2.41
N LEU A 47 6.54 -0.38 -3.64
CA LEU A 47 5.29 0.06 -4.24
C LEU A 47 4.08 -0.37 -3.41
N LEU A 48 4.04 -1.63 -3.01
CA LEU A 48 2.99 -2.19 -2.14
C LEU A 48 2.86 -1.40 -0.84
N LEU A 49 3.97 -1.22 -0.11
CA LEU A 49 3.99 -0.52 1.17
C LEU A 49 3.65 0.97 1.00
N SER A 50 4.09 1.59 -0.08
CA SER A 50 3.77 3.00 -0.38
C SER A 50 2.27 3.17 -0.61
N PHE A 51 1.64 2.37 -1.46
CA PHE A 51 0.19 2.47 -1.68
C PHE A 51 -0.63 2.05 -0.46
N ALA A 52 -0.18 1.02 0.27
CA ALA A 52 -0.84 0.60 1.50
C ALA A 52 -0.79 1.69 2.57
N SER A 53 0.36 2.33 2.78
CA SER A 53 0.49 3.44 3.74
C SER A 53 -0.33 4.66 3.33
N LEU A 54 -0.41 4.97 2.03
CA LEU A 54 -1.21 6.07 1.53
C LEU A 54 -2.70 5.82 1.80
N ALA A 55 -3.21 4.64 1.44
CA ALA A 55 -4.59 4.25 1.74
C ALA A 55 -4.87 4.23 3.25
N PHE A 56 -3.90 3.78 4.06
CA PHE A 56 -4.00 3.78 5.52
C PHE A 56 -4.23 5.19 6.07
N ILE A 57 -3.40 6.15 5.68
CA ILE A 57 -3.51 7.54 6.14
C ILE A 57 -4.88 8.13 5.82
N TRP A 58 -5.37 7.92 4.58
CA TRP A 58 -6.66 8.46 4.15
C TRP A 58 -7.85 7.79 4.84
N LEU A 59 -7.85 6.46 4.95
CA LEU A 59 -8.91 5.73 5.67
C LEU A 59 -8.93 6.08 7.15
N ASP A 60 -7.76 6.22 7.75
CA ASP A 60 -7.60 6.61 9.14
C ASP A 60 -8.19 8.00 9.42
N PHE A 61 -7.85 8.96 8.55
CA PHE A 61 -8.38 10.31 8.61
C PHE A 61 -9.91 10.35 8.46
N ILE A 62 -10.46 9.62 7.49
CA ILE A 62 -11.91 9.58 7.23
C ILE A 62 -12.66 8.92 8.39
N LEU A 63 -12.15 7.79 8.89
CA LEU A 63 -12.83 7.00 9.93
C LEU A 63 -12.56 7.50 11.35
N ARG A 64 -11.69 8.50 11.51
CA ARG A 64 -11.27 9.13 12.78
C ARG A 64 -10.95 8.08 13.82
N THR A 65 -10.07 7.15 13.45
CA THR A 65 -9.72 6.02 14.31
C THR A 65 -8.96 6.51 15.54
N GLU A 66 -9.52 6.28 16.72
CA GLU A 66 -8.86 6.65 17.97
C GLU A 66 -7.84 5.57 18.36
N TYR A 67 -6.57 5.96 18.49
CA TYR A 67 -5.47 5.07 18.88
C TYR A 67 -5.10 5.16 20.36
N LEU A 68 -5.40 6.27 21.01
CA LEU A 68 -4.89 6.62 22.35
C LEU A 68 -5.96 6.75 23.43
N ARG A 69 -7.23 6.44 23.15
CA ARG A 69 -8.27 6.34 24.18
C ARG A 69 -8.95 4.97 24.17
N SER A 70 -8.62 4.20 25.20
CA SER A 70 -9.52 3.23 25.80
C SER A 70 -10.56 3.97 26.64
#